data_AF-A0A3D4TBW0-F1
#
_entry.id   AF-A0A3D4TBW0-F1
#
_cell.length_a   1.000
_cell.length_b   1.000
_cell.length_c   1.000
_cell.angle_alpha   90.00
_cell.angle_beta   90.00
_cell.angle_gamma   90.00
#
_symmetry.space_group_name_H-M   'P 1'
#
loop_
_entity.id
_entity.type
_entity.pdbx_description
1 polymer ?
#
loop_
_entity_poly.entity_id
_entity_poly.type
_entity_poly.pdbx_seq_one_letter_code
_entity_poly.pdbx_strand_id
1 'polypeptide(L)'
;MNMKNTIIAAILVIAATGCNKSWLDVNTNPNQPPSATSNFVFANAENTTAANFVAQHETGAYFSAQWTQSNSYIMNQTIFAYLYTNTDFNYWDPNYDNLYDYQYVIVNAEKDGQKYLKGPARVMKSFLYQQLVDMYGSLPYSKALTGSSNLAPAFDDQKAVYEDLVKQLDTAITELKANAFSSAFASSDIIFRGNTTNWVRFANTLKLRILIRQSRVAGRDAYITGEIGKIVAEGSGLLGAGQDVGINPGYLATAGKTNPYYDRWGYDANGATRSLGRFPRPTKNLFDMLKAADDTFRLKR
;
A
#
# COMPACT_ATOMS: atom_id res chain seq x y z
N MET A 1 21.46 -61.16 35.29
CA MET A 1 20.65 -60.81 34.11
C MET A 1 21.17 -61.63 32.94
N ASN A 2 20.35 -62.48 32.30
CA ASN A 2 20.81 -63.37 31.24
C ASN A 2 21.35 -62.56 30.05
N MET A 3 22.50 -62.95 29.48
CA MET A 3 23.17 -62.24 28.37
C MET A 3 22.24 -61.97 27.18
N LYS A 4 21.28 -62.88 26.91
CA LYS A 4 20.19 -62.69 25.94
C LYS A 4 19.30 -61.48 26.25
N ASN A 5 18.92 -61.28 27.51
CA ASN A 5 18.06 -60.16 27.91
C ASN A 5 18.80 -58.83 27.81
N THR A 6 20.10 -58.81 28.06
CA THR A 6 20.95 -57.62 27.89
C THR A 6 21.10 -57.24 26.41
N ILE A 7 21.26 -58.22 25.52
CA ILE A 7 21.36 -58.00 24.07
C ILE A 7 20.02 -57.48 23.51
N ILE A 8 18.90 -58.06 23.93
CA ILE A 8 17.56 -57.61 23.50
C ILE A 8 17.28 -56.18 23.99
N ALA A 9 17.63 -55.85 25.24
CA ALA A 9 17.48 -54.51 25.77
C ALA A 9 18.37 -53.49 25.01
N ALA A 10 19.61 -53.85 24.68
CA ALA A 10 20.50 -52.99 23.91
C ALA A 10 19.99 -52.72 22.47
N ILE A 11 19.44 -53.74 21.81
CA ILE A 11 18.84 -53.59 20.47
C ILE A 11 17.60 -52.69 20.51
N LEU A 12 16.76 -52.80 21.54
CA LEU A 12 15.59 -51.94 21.73
C LEU A 12 15.96 -50.47 21.98
N VAL A 13 17.04 -50.20 22.71
CA VAL A 13 17.54 -48.83 22.93
C VAL A 13 18.09 -48.23 21.62
N ILE A 14 18.83 -49.00 20.82
CA ILE A 14 19.34 -48.54 19.52
C ILE A 14 18.17 -48.28 18.54
N ALA A 15 17.17 -49.16 18.50
CA ALA A 15 15.97 -49.00 17.68
C ALA A 15 15.14 -47.76 18.08
N ALA A 16 15.11 -47.41 19.38
CA ALA A 16 14.40 -46.22 19.86
C ALA A 16 15.08 -44.90 19.47
N THR A 17 16.39 -44.89 19.21
CA THR A 17 17.15 -43.67 18.81
C THR A 17 17.08 -43.35 17.31
N GLY A 18 16.61 -44.28 16.47
CA GLY A 18 16.54 -44.10 15.01
C GLY A 18 15.34 -43.28 14.51
N CYS A 19 14.41 -42.88 15.39
CA CYS A 19 13.16 -42.23 15.00
C CYS A 19 13.18 -40.70 15.04
N ASN A 20 14.34 -40.05 14.97
CA ASN A 20 14.39 -38.60 14.72
C ASN A 20 14.49 -38.34 13.20
N LYS A 21 13.35 -38.39 12.51
CA LYS A 21 13.22 -38.17 11.05
C LYS A 21 13.24 -36.70 10.64
N SER A 22 13.69 -35.79 11.50
CA SER A 22 13.74 -34.35 11.22
C SER A 22 14.55 -33.99 9.97
N TRP A 23 15.54 -34.81 9.58
CA TRP A 23 16.30 -34.65 8.33
C TRP A 23 15.52 -35.01 7.05
N LEU A 24 14.38 -35.70 7.16
CA LEU A 24 13.44 -35.96 6.06
C LEU A 24 12.39 -34.84 5.91
N ASP A 25 12.35 -33.87 6.84
CA ASP A 25 11.44 -32.73 6.78
C ASP A 25 11.95 -31.66 5.79
N VAL A 26 11.84 -31.97 4.50
CA VAL A 26 12.19 -31.09 3.38
C VAL A 26 11.02 -30.19 2.96
N ASN A 27 9.90 -30.21 3.70
CA ASN A 27 8.70 -29.43 3.38
C ASN A 27 8.82 -27.96 3.80
N THR A 28 9.85 -27.61 4.56
CA THR A 28 10.19 -26.22 4.83
C THR A 28 11.05 -25.70 3.68
N ASN A 29 10.50 -24.81 2.86
CA ASN A 29 11.23 -24.17 1.76
C ASN A 29 12.40 -23.35 2.34
N PRO A 30 13.68 -23.73 2.14
CA PRO A 30 14.81 -22.99 2.70
C PRO A 30 14.97 -21.59 2.08
N ASN A 31 14.29 -21.31 0.96
CA ASN A 31 14.33 -20.03 0.26
C ASN A 31 13.22 -19.07 0.69
N GLN A 32 12.30 -19.48 1.57
CA GLN A 32 11.20 -18.63 2.04
C GLN A 32 11.08 -18.74 3.55
N PRO A 33 11.18 -17.63 4.31
CA PRO A 33 10.98 -17.69 5.74
C PRO A 33 9.54 -18.16 6.03
N PRO A 34 9.34 -19.09 6.97
CA PRO A 34 8.00 -19.62 7.28
C PRO A 34 7.06 -18.58 7.89
N SER A 35 7.63 -17.48 8.42
CA SER A 35 6.91 -16.29 8.86
C SER A 35 7.81 -15.06 8.78
N ALA A 36 7.20 -13.88 8.68
CA ALA A 36 7.88 -12.60 8.76
C ALA A 36 7.27 -11.75 9.88
N THR A 37 8.11 -11.07 10.67
CA THR A 37 7.62 -10.16 11.71
C THR A 37 6.93 -8.93 11.08
N SER A 38 5.93 -8.39 11.77
CA SER A 38 5.06 -7.33 11.24
C SER A 38 5.82 -6.10 10.71
N ASN A 39 6.97 -5.75 11.28
CA ASN A 39 7.81 -4.63 10.82
C ASN A 39 8.38 -4.83 9.40
N PHE A 40 8.76 -6.06 9.03
CA PHE A 40 9.27 -6.33 7.67
C PHE A 40 8.14 -6.35 6.65
N VAL A 41 7.01 -6.95 7.02
CA VAL A 41 5.80 -6.94 6.18
C VAL A 41 5.32 -5.52 5.96
N PHE A 42 5.28 -4.70 7.01
CA PHE A 42 4.87 -3.29 6.92
C PHE A 42 5.78 -2.47 5.99
N ALA A 43 7.10 -2.54 6.17
CA ALA A 43 8.05 -1.84 5.31
C ALA A 43 7.92 -2.25 3.82
N ASN A 44 7.72 -3.54 3.56
CA ASN A 44 7.52 -4.04 2.20
C ASN A 44 6.17 -3.61 1.63
N ALA A 45 5.11 -3.59 2.44
CA ALA A 45 3.78 -3.17 2.02
C ALA A 45 3.77 -1.70 1.58
N GLU A 46 4.47 -0.81 2.31
CA GLU A 46 4.64 0.60 1.93
C GLU A 46 5.40 0.73 0.60
N ASN A 47 6.47 -0.05 0.42
CA ASN A 47 7.24 -0.04 -0.83
C ASN A 47 6.40 -0.55 -2.01
N THR A 48 5.62 -1.61 -1.80
CA THR A 48 4.69 -2.17 -2.80
C THR A 48 3.58 -1.16 -3.13
N THR A 49 3.05 -0.43 -2.15
CA THR A 49 2.08 0.65 -2.41
C THR A 49 2.68 1.69 -3.36
N ALA A 50 3.90 2.15 -3.11
CA ALA A 50 4.56 3.13 -3.96
C ALA A 50 4.85 2.60 -5.37
N ALA A 51 5.26 1.32 -5.51
CA ALA A 51 5.50 0.69 -6.79
C ALA A 51 4.21 0.56 -7.63
N ASN A 52 3.11 0.09 -7.02
CA ASN A 52 1.81 -0.04 -7.69
C ASN A 52 1.25 1.31 -8.16
N PHE A 53 1.54 2.38 -7.43
CA PHE A 53 1.07 3.72 -7.74
C PHE A 53 1.61 4.26 -9.07
N VAL A 54 2.75 3.76 -9.56
CA VAL A 54 3.36 4.18 -10.82
C VAL A 54 2.41 3.94 -12.00
N ALA A 55 1.92 2.71 -12.17
CA ALA A 55 1.03 2.38 -13.29
C ALA A 55 -0.35 3.06 -13.18
N GLN A 56 -0.86 3.23 -11.96
CA GLN A 56 -2.11 3.93 -11.70
C GLN A 56 -2.02 5.43 -12.02
N HIS A 57 -0.89 6.06 -11.63
CA HIS A 57 -0.61 7.45 -11.95
C HIS A 57 -0.57 7.69 -13.47
N GLU A 58 0.03 6.76 -14.22
CA GLU A 58 0.09 6.83 -15.68
C GLU A 58 -1.31 6.95 -16.30
N THR A 59 -2.22 6.03 -15.96
CA THR A 59 -3.61 6.05 -16.45
C THR A 59 -4.37 7.28 -15.97
N GLY A 60 -4.18 7.67 -14.70
CA GLY A 60 -4.75 8.91 -14.16
C GLY A 60 -4.30 10.15 -14.94
N ALA A 61 -3.02 10.23 -15.33
CA ALA A 61 -2.47 11.34 -16.09
C ALA A 61 -3.02 11.39 -17.53
N TYR A 62 -3.29 10.24 -18.16
CA TYR A 62 -3.97 10.19 -19.46
C TYR A 62 -5.42 10.66 -19.35
N PHE A 63 -6.19 10.13 -18.41
CA PHE A 63 -7.62 10.43 -18.28
C PHE A 63 -7.90 11.84 -17.76
N SER A 64 -6.96 12.43 -17.00
CA SER A 64 -7.00 13.85 -16.63
C SER A 64 -6.44 14.79 -17.71
N ALA A 65 -6.13 14.25 -18.90
CA ALA A 65 -5.56 14.97 -20.03
C ALA A 65 -4.30 15.77 -19.67
N GLN A 66 -3.50 15.30 -18.71
CA GLN A 66 -2.24 15.93 -18.33
C GLN A 66 -1.10 15.42 -19.20
N TRP A 67 -1.11 14.12 -19.48
CA TRP A 67 -0.10 13.44 -20.30
C TRP A 67 -0.69 12.89 -21.60
N THR A 68 0.17 12.76 -22.59
CA THR A 68 -0.07 12.01 -23.82
C THR A 68 1.18 11.23 -24.20
N GLN A 69 1.07 10.38 -25.21
CA GLN A 69 2.17 9.59 -25.73
C GLN A 69 2.99 10.38 -26.75
N SER A 70 4.32 10.27 -26.68
CA SER A 70 5.23 10.82 -27.67
C SER A 70 5.04 10.22 -29.07
N ASN A 71 5.22 11.04 -30.10
CA ASN A 71 5.18 10.62 -31.50
C ASN A 71 6.34 9.67 -31.90
N SER A 72 7.33 9.47 -31.02
CA SER A 72 8.41 8.50 -31.21
C SER A 72 8.00 7.05 -30.91
N TYR A 73 6.75 6.81 -30.49
CA TYR A 73 6.21 5.49 -30.16
C TYR A 73 4.89 5.26 -30.90
N ILE A 74 4.59 4.00 -31.23
CA ILE A 74 3.31 3.60 -31.82
C ILE A 74 2.19 3.87 -30.81
N MET A 75 1.24 4.73 -31.17
CA MET A 75 0.15 5.13 -30.29
C MET A 75 -0.68 3.94 -29.81
N ASN A 76 -0.91 3.85 -28.50
CA ASN A 76 -1.84 2.88 -27.94
C ASN A 76 -3.28 3.28 -28.25
N GLN A 77 -3.84 2.74 -29.35
CA GLN A 77 -5.21 3.05 -29.76
C GLN A 77 -6.26 2.59 -28.73
N THR A 78 -6.02 1.49 -28.02
CA THR A 78 -6.93 0.99 -26.99
C THR A 78 -7.18 2.04 -25.89
N ILE A 79 -6.12 2.70 -25.42
CA ILE A 79 -6.22 3.75 -24.39
C ILE A 79 -6.79 5.04 -24.97
N PHE A 80 -6.22 5.56 -26.06
CA PHE A 80 -6.55 6.91 -26.55
C PHE A 80 -7.85 6.98 -27.36
N ALA A 81 -8.36 5.85 -27.88
CA ALA A 81 -9.68 5.76 -28.49
C ALA A 81 -10.75 5.22 -27.52
N TYR A 82 -10.41 5.04 -26.24
CA TYR A 82 -11.32 4.51 -25.21
C TYR A 82 -11.91 3.13 -25.57
N LEU A 83 -11.13 2.27 -26.22
CA LEU A 83 -11.50 0.91 -26.64
C LEU A 83 -11.03 -0.18 -25.68
N TYR A 84 -10.73 0.18 -24.43
CA TYR A 84 -10.27 -0.74 -23.41
C TYR A 84 -11.40 -1.62 -22.85
N THR A 85 -11.00 -2.78 -22.36
CA THR A 85 -11.82 -3.82 -21.74
C THR A 85 -11.30 -4.10 -20.33
N ASN A 86 -11.94 -5.04 -19.62
CA ASN A 86 -11.51 -5.44 -18.28
C ASN A 86 -10.11 -6.08 -18.23
N THR A 87 -9.52 -6.48 -19.36
CA THR A 87 -8.17 -7.07 -19.40
C THR A 87 -7.04 -6.05 -19.57
N ASP A 88 -7.37 -4.80 -19.89
CA ASP A 88 -6.36 -3.77 -20.18
C ASP A 88 -5.79 -3.11 -18.91
N PHE A 89 -6.50 -3.22 -17.79
CA PHE A 89 -6.10 -2.63 -16.51
C PHE A 89 -6.19 -3.66 -15.38
N ASN A 90 -5.04 -4.13 -14.88
CA ASN A 90 -4.98 -4.89 -13.65
C ASN A 90 -4.42 -4.06 -12.49
N TYR A 91 -5.30 -3.29 -11.84
CA TYR A 91 -5.01 -2.64 -10.55
C TYR A 91 -5.64 -3.38 -9.38
N TRP A 92 -6.50 -4.36 -9.64
CA TRP A 92 -7.23 -5.08 -8.61
C TRP A 92 -6.29 -5.99 -7.83
N ASP A 93 -5.66 -6.95 -8.50
CA ASP A 93 -4.88 -8.00 -7.83
C ASP A 93 -3.71 -7.43 -7.03
N PRO A 94 -2.84 -6.54 -7.58
CA PRO A 94 -1.70 -6.03 -6.82
C PRO A 94 -2.09 -5.23 -5.58
N ASN A 95 -3.28 -4.60 -5.58
CA ASN A 95 -3.77 -3.86 -4.43
C ASN A 95 -4.43 -4.78 -3.41
N TYR A 96 -5.16 -5.81 -3.82
CA TYR A 96 -5.70 -6.81 -2.89
C TYR A 96 -4.62 -7.64 -2.21
N ASP A 97 -3.56 -7.99 -2.94
CA ASP A 97 -2.38 -8.65 -2.38
C ASP A 97 -1.74 -7.76 -1.29
N ASN A 98 -1.51 -6.49 -1.59
CA ASN A 98 -0.91 -5.58 -0.62
C ASN A 98 -1.85 -5.21 0.55
N LEU A 99 -3.16 -5.15 0.30
CA LEU A 99 -4.17 -5.01 1.36
C LEU A 99 -4.10 -6.18 2.35
N TYR A 100 -3.80 -7.39 1.87
CA TYR A 100 -3.60 -8.56 2.73
C TYR A 100 -2.37 -8.40 3.62
N ASP A 101 -1.28 -7.84 3.13
CA ASP A 101 -0.08 -7.54 3.93
C ASP A 101 -0.38 -6.54 5.05
N TYR A 102 -1.09 -5.45 4.77
CA TYR A 102 -1.53 -4.53 5.83
C TYR A 102 -2.50 -5.18 6.82
N GLN A 103 -3.39 -6.06 6.35
CA GLN A 103 -4.27 -6.82 7.23
C GLN A 103 -3.49 -7.78 8.13
N TYR A 104 -2.45 -8.44 7.60
CA TYR A 104 -1.54 -9.28 8.35
C TYR A 104 -0.87 -8.50 9.48
N VAL A 105 -0.36 -7.30 9.19
CA VAL A 105 0.24 -6.41 10.20
C VAL A 105 -0.78 -6.03 11.28
N ILE A 106 -2.00 -5.63 10.91
CA ILE A 106 -3.06 -5.25 11.87
C ILE A 106 -3.39 -6.41 12.84
N VAL A 107 -3.36 -7.65 12.36
CA VAL A 107 -3.70 -8.86 13.14
C VAL A 107 -2.53 -9.34 14.00
N ASN A 108 -1.29 -9.27 13.51
CA ASN A 108 -0.14 -9.91 14.16
C ASN A 108 0.76 -8.94 14.94
N ALA A 109 0.70 -7.64 14.67
CA ALA A 109 1.56 -6.65 15.31
C ALA A 109 1.55 -6.71 16.84
N GLU A 110 0.42 -7.02 17.47
CA GLU A 110 0.35 -7.16 18.93
C GLU A 110 1.08 -8.40 19.45
N LYS A 111 0.97 -9.53 18.73
CA LYS A 111 1.71 -10.76 19.06
C LYS A 111 3.22 -10.59 18.88
N ASP A 112 3.60 -9.77 17.90
CA ASP A 112 5.00 -9.46 17.61
C ASP A 112 5.58 -8.39 18.56
N GLY A 113 4.80 -7.82 19.48
CA GLY A 113 5.23 -6.71 20.35
C GLY A 113 5.39 -5.37 19.62
N GLN A 114 4.74 -5.21 18.46
CA GLN A 114 4.87 -4.10 17.53
C GLN A 114 3.55 -3.34 17.34
N LYS A 115 2.74 -3.22 18.39
CA LYS A 115 1.39 -2.62 18.37
C LYS A 115 1.32 -1.22 17.74
N TYR A 116 2.43 -0.47 17.77
CA TYR A 116 2.60 0.84 17.10
C TYR A 116 2.38 0.79 15.57
N LEU A 117 2.50 -0.38 14.94
CA LEU A 117 2.26 -0.57 13.50
C LEU A 117 0.77 -0.66 13.12
N LYS A 118 -0.14 -0.94 14.08
CA LYS A 118 -1.57 -1.15 13.76
C LYS A 118 -2.22 0.08 13.16
N GLY A 119 -1.99 1.24 13.76
CA GLY A 119 -2.53 2.52 13.29
C GLY A 119 -2.04 2.86 11.86
N PRO A 120 -0.73 2.95 11.61
CA PRO A 120 -0.17 3.17 10.27
C PRO A 120 -0.67 2.17 9.22
N ALA A 121 -0.67 0.87 9.53
CA ALA A 121 -1.17 -0.16 8.64
C ALA A 121 -2.65 0.02 8.31
N ARG A 122 -3.48 0.43 9.29
CA ARG A 122 -4.89 0.75 9.08
C ARG A 122 -5.09 2.00 8.22
N VAL A 123 -4.24 3.03 8.36
CA VAL A 123 -4.26 4.21 7.48
C VAL A 123 -3.95 3.80 6.04
N MET A 124 -2.88 3.04 5.81
CA MET A 124 -2.48 2.60 4.47
C MET A 124 -3.48 1.63 3.84
N LYS A 125 -4.03 0.70 4.63
CA LYS A 125 -5.13 -0.17 4.21
C LYS A 125 -6.35 0.65 3.76
N SER A 126 -6.69 1.69 4.52
CA SER A 126 -7.80 2.59 4.18
C SER A 126 -7.51 3.41 2.91
N PHE A 127 -6.25 3.83 2.71
CA PHE A 127 -5.80 4.51 1.51
C PHE A 127 -5.96 3.62 0.26
N LEU A 128 -5.51 2.36 0.31
CA LEU A 128 -5.66 1.43 -0.82
C LEU A 128 -7.12 1.11 -1.14
N TYR A 129 -7.96 0.87 -0.12
CA TYR A 129 -9.40 0.68 -0.36
C TYR A 129 -10.07 1.94 -0.91
N GLN A 130 -9.65 3.13 -0.47
CA GLN A 130 -10.13 4.40 -1.04
C GLN A 130 -9.80 4.49 -2.53
N GLN A 131 -8.62 4.06 -2.96
CA GLN A 131 -8.28 4.01 -4.39
C GLN A 131 -9.11 2.98 -5.15
N LEU A 132 -9.28 1.77 -4.61
CA LEU A 132 -10.06 0.73 -5.27
C LEU A 132 -11.53 1.12 -5.42
N VAL A 133 -12.15 1.68 -4.37
CA VAL A 133 -13.56 2.08 -4.41
C VAL A 133 -13.80 3.26 -5.36
N ASP A 134 -12.81 4.14 -5.56
CA ASP A 134 -12.86 5.18 -6.58
C ASP A 134 -12.85 4.60 -8.01
N MET A 135 -12.06 3.55 -8.24
CA MET A 135 -11.85 2.97 -9.57
C MET A 135 -12.97 2.00 -9.96
N TYR A 136 -13.45 1.20 -9.00
CA TYR A 136 -14.32 0.05 -9.27
C TYR A 136 -15.73 0.18 -8.67
N GLY A 137 -15.96 1.15 -7.78
CA GLY A 137 -17.22 1.25 -7.04
C GLY A 137 -17.32 0.17 -5.96
N SER A 138 -18.45 -0.53 -5.91
CA SER A 138 -18.67 -1.63 -4.95
C SER A 138 -17.60 -2.71 -5.12
N LEU A 139 -17.09 -3.25 -4.01
CA LEU A 139 -15.98 -4.20 -3.99
C LEU A 139 -16.00 -5.09 -2.75
N PRO A 140 -15.31 -6.25 -2.74
CA PRO A 140 -15.12 -7.04 -1.54
C PRO A 140 -14.38 -6.28 -0.44
N TYR A 141 -15.06 -6.00 0.67
CA TYR A 141 -14.52 -5.18 1.76
C TYR A 141 -14.66 -5.85 3.13
N SER A 142 -15.86 -5.88 3.72
CA SER A 142 -16.08 -6.32 5.10
C SER A 142 -15.83 -7.81 5.33
N LYS A 143 -15.97 -8.63 4.28
CA LYS A 143 -15.73 -10.09 4.30
C LYS A 143 -14.45 -10.50 3.58
N ALA A 144 -13.69 -9.55 3.05
CA ALA A 144 -12.45 -9.78 2.32
C ALA A 144 -11.26 -10.00 3.27
N LEU A 145 -10.11 -10.39 2.68
CA LEU A 145 -8.82 -10.54 3.37
C LEU A 145 -8.82 -11.56 4.52
N THR A 146 -9.65 -12.60 4.42
CA THR A 146 -9.78 -13.65 5.44
C THR A 146 -9.10 -14.97 5.00
N GLY A 147 -8.29 -14.91 3.95
CA GLY A 147 -7.57 -16.05 3.38
C GLY A 147 -8.51 -17.17 2.92
N SER A 148 -8.14 -18.42 3.21
CA SER A 148 -8.89 -19.61 2.80
C SER A 148 -10.27 -19.75 3.46
N SER A 149 -10.57 -18.96 4.50
CA SER A 149 -11.87 -19.01 5.17
C SER A 149 -13.00 -18.40 4.34
N ASN A 150 -12.69 -17.56 3.36
CA ASN A 150 -13.66 -17.02 2.40
C ASN A 150 -13.01 -16.70 1.05
N LEU A 151 -13.14 -17.62 0.10
CA LEU A 151 -12.58 -17.49 -1.24
C LEU A 151 -13.43 -16.63 -2.19
N ALA A 152 -14.68 -16.33 -1.81
CA ALA A 152 -15.62 -15.55 -2.62
C ALA A 152 -16.31 -14.48 -1.77
N PRO A 153 -15.55 -13.48 -1.27
CA PRO A 153 -16.13 -12.42 -0.46
C PRO A 153 -17.15 -11.59 -1.26
N ALA A 154 -18.31 -11.36 -0.64
CA ALA A 154 -19.36 -10.53 -1.21
C ALA A 154 -18.89 -9.08 -1.37
N PHE A 155 -19.47 -8.41 -2.35
CA PHE A 155 -19.22 -7.00 -2.63
C PHE A 155 -20.02 -6.15 -1.66
N ASP A 156 -19.35 -5.21 -1.01
CA ASP A 156 -20.01 -4.18 -0.22
C ASP A 156 -20.28 -2.96 -1.10
N ASP A 157 -21.39 -2.28 -0.82
CA ASP A 157 -21.78 -1.06 -1.51
C ASP A 157 -20.75 0.07 -1.33
N GLN A 158 -20.47 0.83 -2.39
CA GLN A 158 -19.51 1.94 -2.39
C GLN A 158 -19.73 2.92 -1.23
N LYS A 159 -20.98 3.30 -0.91
CA LYS A 159 -21.28 4.22 0.19
C LYS A 159 -20.93 3.60 1.54
N ALA A 160 -21.25 2.31 1.72
CA ALA A 160 -20.94 1.58 2.95
C ALA A 160 -19.41 1.47 3.14
N VAL A 161 -18.66 1.20 2.06
CA VAL A 161 -17.19 1.20 2.08
C VAL A 161 -16.66 2.56 2.54
N TYR A 162 -17.06 3.67 1.90
CA TYR A 162 -16.59 5.00 2.30
C TYR A 162 -16.91 5.36 3.75
N GLU A 163 -18.10 5.03 4.23
CA GLU A 163 -18.49 5.30 5.63
C GLU A 163 -17.65 4.48 6.62
N ASP A 164 -17.32 3.24 6.28
CA ASP A 164 -16.46 2.43 7.12
C ASP A 164 -15.00 2.90 7.07
N LEU A 165 -14.49 3.32 5.92
CA LEU A 165 -13.14 3.89 5.81
C LEU A 165 -12.95 5.08 6.75
N VAL A 166 -13.95 5.94 6.90
CA VAL A 166 -13.92 7.05 7.87
C VAL A 166 -13.79 6.53 9.32
N LYS A 167 -14.51 5.47 9.69
CA LYS A 167 -14.43 4.83 11.01
C LYS A 167 -13.09 4.11 11.23
N GLN A 168 -12.55 3.47 10.18
CA GLN A 168 -11.23 2.85 10.23
C GLN A 168 -10.15 3.90 10.48
N LEU A 169 -10.27 5.09 9.89
CA LEU A 169 -9.34 6.19 10.14
C LEU A 169 -9.47 6.76 11.56
N ASP A 170 -10.68 6.86 12.12
CA ASP A 170 -10.87 7.23 13.54
C ASP A 170 -10.22 6.20 14.49
N THR A 171 -10.38 4.91 14.16
CA THR A 171 -9.72 3.82 14.90
C THR A 171 -8.20 3.91 14.78
N ALA A 172 -7.69 4.19 13.57
CA ALA A 172 -6.26 4.33 13.32
C ALA A 172 -5.66 5.49 14.12
N ILE A 173 -6.35 6.65 14.18
CA ILE A 173 -5.93 7.80 14.98
C ILE A 173 -5.88 7.44 16.47
N THR A 174 -6.86 6.69 16.96
CA THR A 174 -6.87 6.20 18.35
C THR A 174 -5.68 5.26 18.61
N GLU A 175 -5.42 4.32 17.71
CA GLU A 175 -4.28 3.39 17.79
C GLU A 175 -2.94 4.13 17.76
N LEU A 176 -2.79 5.13 16.88
CA LEU A 176 -1.60 5.98 16.77
C LEU A 176 -1.33 6.75 18.07
N LYS A 177 -2.35 7.40 18.63
CA LYS A 177 -2.22 8.17 19.88
C LYS A 177 -1.90 7.30 21.09
N ALA A 178 -2.39 6.05 21.10
CA ALA A 178 -2.16 5.12 22.21
C ALA A 178 -0.80 4.38 22.12
N ASN A 179 -0.21 4.27 20.93
CA ASN A 179 0.95 3.41 20.68
C ASN A 179 2.02 4.17 19.88
N ALA A 180 2.85 4.95 20.59
CA ALA A 180 3.98 5.63 19.96
C ALA A 180 5.03 4.64 19.43
N PHE A 181 5.68 4.99 18.32
CA PHE A 181 6.81 4.23 17.81
C PHE A 181 7.96 4.25 18.80
N SER A 182 8.60 3.11 19.00
CA SER A 182 9.94 3.09 19.58
C SER A 182 10.96 3.56 18.54
N SER A 183 11.92 4.39 18.97
CA SER A 183 13.00 4.88 18.11
C SER A 183 13.81 3.73 17.48
N ALA A 184 13.94 2.60 18.18
CA ALA A 184 14.62 1.40 17.68
C ALA A 184 13.96 0.80 16.43
N PHE A 185 12.68 1.08 16.21
CA PHE A 185 11.89 0.53 15.11
C PHE A 185 11.35 1.61 14.16
N ALA A 186 11.77 2.87 14.32
CA ALA A 186 11.38 3.97 13.45
C ALA A 186 11.70 3.71 11.97
N SER A 187 12.74 2.92 11.68
CA SER A 187 13.17 2.60 10.31
C SER A 187 12.26 1.62 9.57
N SER A 188 11.39 0.88 10.26
CA SER A 188 10.42 -0.01 9.61
C SER A 188 9.27 0.72 8.94
N ASP A 189 9.00 1.95 9.37
CA ASP A 189 8.17 2.92 8.65
C ASP A 189 9.06 3.67 7.67
N ILE A 190 8.85 3.47 6.37
CA ILE A 190 9.64 4.08 5.31
C ILE A 190 9.03 5.38 4.77
N ILE A 191 7.84 5.76 5.26
CA ILE A 191 7.12 6.99 4.88
C ILE A 191 7.40 8.11 5.89
N PHE A 192 7.08 7.90 7.17
CA PHE A 192 7.17 8.92 8.21
C PHE A 192 8.20 8.61 9.29
N ARG A 193 8.93 7.50 9.16
CA ARG A 193 10.04 7.15 10.07
C ARG A 193 9.60 7.11 11.53
N GLY A 194 8.41 6.56 11.78
CA GLY A 194 7.81 6.44 13.11
C GLY A 194 7.22 7.74 13.65
N ASN A 195 7.11 8.80 12.83
CA ASN A 195 6.48 10.05 13.27
C ASN A 195 4.95 9.91 13.35
N THR A 196 4.47 9.56 14.55
CA THR A 196 3.05 9.38 14.85
C THR A 196 2.22 10.63 14.55
N THR A 197 2.75 11.84 14.76
CA THR A 197 2.02 13.09 14.47
C THR A 197 1.74 13.23 12.97
N ASN A 198 2.71 12.91 12.12
CA ASN A 198 2.50 12.93 10.67
C ASN A 198 1.51 11.85 10.22
N TRP A 199 1.52 10.67 10.85
CA TRP A 199 0.51 9.64 10.61
C TRP A 199 -0.90 10.09 10.98
N VAL A 200 -1.09 10.76 12.13
CA VAL A 200 -2.40 11.29 12.53
C VAL A 200 -2.87 12.38 11.56
N ARG A 201 -1.97 13.29 11.15
CA ARG A 201 -2.27 14.31 10.14
C ARG A 201 -2.62 13.69 8.79
N PHE A 202 -1.93 12.64 8.39
CA PHE A 202 -2.24 11.92 7.16
C PHE A 202 -3.61 11.23 7.25
N ALA A 203 -3.93 10.57 8.37
CA ALA A 203 -5.24 9.97 8.60
C ALA A 203 -6.37 11.02 8.52
N ASN A 204 -6.23 12.17 9.17
CA ASN A 204 -7.18 13.29 9.06
C ASN A 204 -7.29 13.82 7.62
N THR A 205 -6.17 13.94 6.91
CA THR A 205 -6.13 14.40 5.51
C THR A 205 -6.84 13.43 4.58
N LEU A 206 -6.64 12.13 4.78
CA LEU A 206 -7.32 11.08 4.02
C LEU A 206 -8.81 11.06 4.34
N LYS A 207 -9.19 11.23 5.61
CA LYS A 207 -10.59 11.37 6.03
C LYS A 207 -11.25 12.56 5.33
N LEU A 208 -10.61 13.73 5.35
CA LEU A 208 -11.11 14.92 4.65
C LEU A 208 -11.26 14.65 3.13
N ARG A 209 -10.28 14.02 2.49
CA ARG A 209 -10.35 13.63 1.07
C ARG A 209 -11.57 12.76 0.79
N ILE A 210 -11.80 11.72 1.60
CA ILE A 210 -12.96 10.82 1.49
C ILE A 210 -14.28 11.59 1.64
N LEU A 211 -14.36 12.54 2.57
CA LEU A 211 -15.55 13.34 2.80
C LEU A 211 -15.83 14.28 1.61
N ILE A 212 -14.80 14.95 1.07
CA ILE A 212 -14.94 15.86 -0.08
C ILE A 212 -15.41 15.09 -1.33
N ARG A 213 -14.95 13.85 -1.54
CA ARG A 213 -15.41 13.00 -2.65
C ARG A 213 -16.93 12.74 -2.63
N GLN A 214 -17.55 12.88 -1.46
CA GLN A 214 -18.99 12.66 -1.27
C GLN A 214 -19.80 13.98 -1.27
N SER A 215 -19.14 15.14 -1.40
CA SER A 215 -19.77 16.47 -1.29
C SER A 215 -20.83 16.78 -2.34
N ARG A 216 -20.86 16.02 -3.45
CA ARG A 216 -21.85 16.15 -4.52
C ARG A 216 -22.92 15.05 -4.47
N VAL A 217 -22.90 14.19 -3.46
CA VAL A 217 -23.91 13.14 -3.26
C VAL A 217 -25.03 13.69 -2.39
N ALA A 218 -26.26 13.66 -2.89
CA ALA A 218 -27.42 14.21 -2.21
C ALA A 218 -27.62 13.59 -0.80
N GLY A 219 -27.98 14.43 0.18
CA GLY A 219 -28.25 13.98 1.55
C GLY A 219 -27.01 13.68 2.40
N ARG A 220 -25.79 14.02 1.93
CA ARG A 220 -24.55 13.79 2.69
C ARG A 220 -24.07 14.99 3.53
N ASP A 221 -24.65 16.17 3.35
CA ASP A 221 -24.14 17.42 3.93
C ASP A 221 -23.99 17.37 5.46
N ALA A 222 -25.01 16.86 6.16
CA ALA A 222 -24.98 16.74 7.62
C ALA A 222 -23.92 15.74 8.10
N TYR A 223 -23.78 14.60 7.42
CA TYR A 223 -22.74 13.61 7.72
C TYR A 223 -21.35 14.20 7.50
N ILE A 224 -21.12 14.83 6.34
CA ILE A 224 -19.82 15.43 5.98
C ILE A 224 -19.44 16.51 6.99
N THR A 225 -20.36 17.41 7.31
CA THR A 225 -20.12 18.50 8.26
C THR A 225 -19.82 17.94 9.66
N GLY A 226 -20.56 16.92 10.10
CA GLY A 226 -20.30 16.25 11.39
C GLY A 226 -18.92 15.59 11.45
N GLU A 227 -18.51 14.89 10.39
CA GLU A 227 -17.19 14.23 10.34
C GLU A 227 -16.03 15.23 10.22
N ILE A 228 -16.20 16.35 9.51
CA ILE A 228 -15.24 17.46 9.51
C ILE A 228 -15.13 18.07 10.91
N GLY A 229 -16.26 18.24 11.61
CA GLY A 229 -16.28 18.70 13.00
C GLY A 229 -15.44 17.81 13.92
N LYS A 230 -15.47 16.48 13.72
CA LYS A 230 -14.61 15.54 14.47
C LYS A 230 -13.12 15.71 14.15
N ILE A 231 -12.75 15.97 12.89
CA ILE A 231 -11.36 16.27 12.51
C ILE A 231 -10.87 17.52 13.25
N VAL A 232 -11.69 18.57 13.29
CA VAL A 232 -11.35 19.83 13.99
C VAL A 232 -11.22 19.59 15.50
N ALA A 233 -12.17 18.86 16.09
CA ALA A 233 -12.16 18.55 17.53
C ALA A 233 -10.99 17.64 17.95
N GLU A 234 -10.50 16.78 17.05
CA GLU A 234 -9.36 15.89 17.30
C GLU A 234 -8.05 16.66 17.53
N GLY A 235 -7.87 17.81 16.86
CA GLY A 235 -6.88 18.83 17.19
C GLY A 235 -5.46 18.66 16.61
N SER A 236 -5.12 17.52 16.00
CA SER A 236 -3.76 17.31 15.43
C SER A 236 -3.57 17.97 14.05
N GLY A 237 -4.68 18.39 13.44
CA GLY A 237 -4.71 19.07 12.14
C GLY A 237 -4.55 18.12 10.95
N LEU A 238 -4.29 18.74 9.79
CA LEU A 238 -4.06 18.08 8.51
C LEU A 238 -2.57 18.09 8.17
N LEU A 239 -2.18 17.41 7.10
CA LEU A 239 -0.86 17.59 6.50
C LEU A 239 -0.72 19.05 6.05
N GLY A 240 0.35 19.70 6.52
CA GLY A 240 0.66 21.09 6.19
C GLY A 240 1.39 21.23 4.85
N ALA A 241 1.62 22.48 4.44
CA ALA A 241 2.46 22.78 3.28
C ALA A 241 3.87 22.19 3.45
N GLY A 242 4.36 21.51 2.41
CA GLY A 242 5.67 20.84 2.43
C GLY A 242 5.72 19.52 3.23
N GLN A 243 4.59 19.05 3.77
CA GLN A 243 4.49 17.72 4.37
C GLN A 243 3.92 16.74 3.35
N ASP A 244 4.79 15.94 2.75
CA ASP A 244 4.41 14.93 1.76
C ASP A 244 4.32 13.53 2.38
N VAL A 245 3.41 12.72 1.85
CA VAL A 245 3.35 11.28 2.11
C VAL A 245 4.18 10.61 1.03
N GLY A 246 5.44 10.31 1.33
CA GLY A 246 6.34 9.74 0.34
C GLY A 246 7.51 9.02 0.97
N ILE A 247 8.12 8.11 0.21
CA ILE A 247 9.30 7.37 0.62
C ILE A 247 10.53 8.24 0.32
N ASN A 248 10.91 9.09 1.28
CA ASN A 248 12.04 10.00 1.17
C ASN A 248 12.68 10.34 2.55
N PRO A 249 13.97 10.07 2.78
CA PRO A 249 14.87 9.31 1.91
C PRO A 249 14.43 7.85 1.87
N GLY A 250 14.61 7.18 0.74
CA GLY A 250 14.31 5.75 0.63
C GLY A 250 14.71 5.12 -0.71
N TYR A 251 14.88 5.93 -1.74
CA TYR A 251 15.45 5.52 -3.01
C TYR A 251 16.89 5.99 -3.17
N LEU A 252 17.70 5.18 -3.85
CA LEU A 252 19.13 5.40 -4.11
C LEU A 252 19.41 5.28 -5.61
N ALA A 253 20.43 5.98 -6.10
CA ALA A 253 21.00 5.79 -7.44
C ALA A 253 21.82 4.47 -7.48
N THR A 254 21.14 3.36 -7.25
CA THR A 254 21.70 2.00 -7.26
C THR A 254 20.69 1.07 -7.90
N ALA A 255 21.17 0.14 -8.71
CA ALA A 255 20.32 -0.84 -9.40
C ALA A 255 19.40 -1.56 -8.40
N GLY A 256 18.11 -1.62 -8.72
CA GLY A 256 17.09 -2.23 -7.85
C GLY A 256 16.66 -1.38 -6.64
N LYS A 257 17.22 -0.18 -6.45
CA LYS A 257 16.87 0.74 -5.34
C LYS A 257 16.47 2.14 -5.82
N THR A 258 16.38 2.35 -7.13
CA THR A 258 15.99 3.63 -7.71
C THR A 258 14.49 3.86 -7.54
N ASN A 259 14.07 5.12 -7.46
CA ASN A 259 12.66 5.47 -7.39
C ASN A 259 11.93 4.88 -8.62
N PRO A 260 10.83 4.13 -8.44
CA PRO A 260 10.22 3.37 -9.53
C PRO A 260 9.61 4.26 -10.61
N TYR A 261 9.18 5.47 -10.25
CA TYR A 261 8.74 6.48 -11.22
C TYR A 261 9.92 6.96 -12.08
N TYR A 262 11.03 7.31 -11.43
CA TYR A 262 12.25 7.75 -12.10
C TYR A 262 12.88 6.65 -12.97
N ASP A 263 12.90 5.40 -12.48
CA ASP A 263 13.39 4.26 -13.26
C ASP A 263 12.44 3.88 -14.43
N ARG A 264 11.16 4.25 -14.38
CA ARG A 264 10.25 3.99 -15.49
C ARG A 264 10.39 5.02 -16.60
N TRP A 265 10.38 6.32 -16.26
CA TRP A 265 10.28 7.41 -17.25
C TRP A 265 11.49 8.35 -17.29
N GLY A 266 12.53 8.09 -16.51
CA GLY A 266 13.73 8.91 -16.46
C GLY A 266 14.95 8.12 -16.87
N TYR A 267 15.81 7.86 -15.89
CA TYR A 267 17.12 7.26 -16.08
C TYR A 267 17.30 6.08 -15.14
N ASP A 268 18.14 5.13 -15.54
CA ASP A 268 18.57 4.06 -14.64
C ASP A 268 19.59 4.57 -13.61
N ALA A 269 20.05 3.66 -12.74
CA ALA A 269 21.03 3.96 -11.70
C ALA A 269 22.39 4.47 -12.24
N ASN A 270 22.71 4.23 -13.51
CA ASN A 270 23.95 4.67 -14.16
C ASN A 270 23.77 5.98 -14.94
N GLY A 271 22.56 6.56 -14.93
CA GLY A 271 22.24 7.78 -15.68
C GLY A 271 21.91 7.53 -17.15
N ALA A 272 21.70 6.29 -17.59
CA ALA A 272 21.26 6.00 -18.94
C ALA A 272 19.73 6.16 -19.06
N THR A 273 19.26 6.76 -20.17
CA THR A 273 17.82 6.98 -20.39
C THR A 273 17.08 5.65 -20.53
N ARG A 274 15.94 5.53 -19.86
CA ARG A 274 15.09 4.34 -19.90
C ARG A 274 14.36 4.24 -21.24
N SER A 275 13.97 3.03 -21.63
CA SER A 275 13.26 2.80 -22.90
C SER A 275 11.96 3.60 -23.02
N LEU A 276 11.29 3.87 -21.90
CA LEU A 276 10.08 4.70 -21.82
C LEU A 276 10.38 6.15 -21.40
N GLY A 277 11.65 6.55 -21.33
CA GLY A 277 12.04 7.88 -20.84
C GLY A 277 11.60 9.04 -21.74
N ARG A 278 11.23 8.75 -22.99
CA ARG A 278 10.66 9.71 -23.93
C ARG A 278 9.17 9.48 -24.18
N PHE A 279 8.54 8.56 -23.45
CA PHE A 279 7.17 8.11 -23.69
C PHE A 279 6.12 9.15 -23.26
N PRO A 280 6.04 9.59 -21.98
CA PRO A 280 5.07 10.59 -21.58
C PRO A 280 5.48 11.99 -22.07
N ARG A 281 4.51 12.73 -22.60
CA ARG A 281 4.63 14.14 -22.98
C ARG A 281 3.49 14.96 -22.38
N PRO A 282 3.73 16.22 -21.99
CA PRO A 282 2.65 17.09 -21.56
C PRO A 282 1.67 17.30 -22.71
N THR A 283 0.38 17.27 -22.41
CA THR A 283 -0.64 17.66 -23.39
C THR A 283 -0.63 19.18 -23.60
N LYS A 284 -1.28 19.62 -24.69
CA LYS A 284 -1.60 21.04 -24.87
C LYS A 284 -2.39 21.60 -23.69
N ASN A 285 -3.31 20.81 -23.12
CA ASN A 285 -4.14 21.21 -21.98
C ASN A 285 -3.27 21.58 -20.76
N LEU A 286 -2.41 20.66 -20.30
CA LEU A 286 -1.50 20.94 -19.18
C LEU A 286 -0.62 22.16 -19.48
N PHE A 287 -0.06 22.25 -20.69
CA PHE A 287 0.78 23.37 -21.07
C PHE A 287 0.05 24.72 -21.04
N ASP A 288 -1.17 24.78 -21.58
CA ASP A 288 -2.00 25.99 -21.55
C ASP A 288 -2.39 26.36 -20.11
N MET A 289 -2.72 25.39 -19.27
CA MET A 289 -3.00 25.61 -17.84
C MET A 289 -1.80 26.21 -17.11
N LEU A 290 -0.60 25.67 -17.33
CA LEU A 290 0.63 26.20 -16.72
C LEU A 290 0.94 27.62 -17.19
N LYS A 291 0.71 27.89 -18.48
CA LYS A 291 0.86 29.25 -19.04
C LYS A 291 -0.14 30.24 -18.45
N ALA A 292 -1.41 29.84 -18.34
CA ALA A 292 -2.46 30.69 -17.77
C ALA A 292 -2.20 31.00 -16.29
N ALA A 293 -1.53 30.09 -15.57
CA ALA A 293 -1.14 30.27 -14.18
C ALA A 293 0.21 30.99 -13.98
N ASP A 294 0.89 31.41 -15.05
CA ASP A 294 2.26 31.95 -15.03
C ASP A 294 3.27 31.07 -14.27
N ASP A 295 3.12 29.74 -14.39
CA ASP A 295 4.00 28.76 -13.73
C ASP A 295 5.31 28.60 -14.51
N THR A 296 6.18 29.59 -14.37
CA THR A 296 7.48 29.62 -15.06
C THR A 296 8.44 28.52 -14.57
N PHE A 297 8.20 27.92 -13.40
CA PHE A 297 9.06 26.87 -12.87
C PHE A 297 8.81 25.54 -13.60
N ARG A 298 7.54 25.13 -13.74
CA ARG A 298 7.19 23.88 -14.43
C ARG A 298 7.33 23.99 -15.95
N LEU A 299 7.15 25.18 -16.53
CA LEU A 299 7.30 25.39 -17.98
C LEU A 299 8.76 25.35 -18.48
N LYS A 300 9.75 25.55 -17.61
CA LYS A 300 11.18 25.54 -17.96
C LYS A 300 11.82 24.14 -17.91
N ARG A 301 11.10 23.13 -17.42
CA ARG A 301 11.55 21.75 -17.24
C ARG A 301 10.90 20.84 -18.27
#